data_AF-A0A060DA64-F1
#
_entry.id   AF-A0A060DA64-F1
#
_cell.length_a   1.000
_cell.length_b   1.000
_cell.length_c   1.000
_cell.angle_alpha   90.00
_cell.angle_beta   90.00
_cell.angle_gamma   90.00
#
_symmetry.space_group_name_H-M   'P 1'
#
loop_
_entity.id
_entity.type
_entity.pdbx_description
1 polymer ?
#
loop_
_entity_poly.entity_id
_entity_poly.type
_entity_poly.pdbx_seq_one_letter_code
_entity_poly.pdbx_strand_id
1 'polypeptide(L)'
;PKWGNDDDYVDEIVVKAYNRTRDEVLLPCKDWGRSSRGIPTAPQNIAAYTVAGVLLGALPNGRRLGDTCYDGGCSPGAGLDKKGPTAVLRSVGKIDHVTSHRANLLNQRLSPTQLVGDKGFELWHNYIKTWHDLRINHVQFNMVDNETLYAAQKEPEKYSELIVRVAG
;
A
#
# COMPACT_ATOMS: atom_id res chain seq x y z
N PRO A 1 1.33 -12.66 13.70
CA PRO A 1 0.48 -12.21 12.56
C PRO A 1 1.02 -10.87 11.99
N LYS A 2 0.69 -10.50 10.75
CA LYS A 2 1.15 -9.27 10.07
C LYS A 2 0.00 -8.65 9.27
N TRP A 3 0.00 -7.32 9.16
CA TRP A 3 -0.93 -6.55 8.32
C TRP A 3 -0.96 -7.09 6.88
N GLY A 4 -2.16 -7.18 6.27
CA GLY A 4 -2.35 -7.70 4.91
C GLY A 4 -2.64 -9.20 4.82
N ASN A 5 -3.07 -9.83 5.91
CA ASN A 5 -3.37 -11.27 5.97
C ASN A 5 -4.78 -11.58 6.48
N ASP A 6 -5.69 -10.61 6.44
CA ASP A 6 -7.04 -10.70 6.98
C ASP A 6 -7.05 -11.30 8.40
N ASP A 7 -6.34 -10.66 9.30
CA ASP A 7 -6.17 -11.06 10.69
C ASP A 7 -6.66 -9.90 11.56
N ASP A 8 -7.86 -10.04 12.12
CA ASP A 8 -8.56 -8.95 12.81
C ASP A 8 -7.72 -8.35 13.94
N TYR A 9 -6.98 -9.17 14.68
CA TYR A 9 -6.14 -8.67 15.77
C TYR A 9 -5.09 -7.66 15.30
N VAL A 10 -4.39 -7.94 14.19
CA VAL A 10 -3.38 -7.00 13.68
C VAL A 10 -4.02 -5.87 12.91
N ASP A 11 -5.08 -6.15 12.16
CA ASP A 11 -5.75 -5.17 11.33
C ASP A 11 -6.43 -4.09 12.18
N GLU A 12 -7.05 -4.45 13.31
CA GLU A 12 -7.61 -3.52 14.28
C GLU A 12 -6.56 -2.58 14.90
N ILE A 13 -5.35 -3.09 15.16
CA ILE A 13 -4.25 -2.27 15.66
C ILE A 13 -3.85 -1.21 14.63
N VAL A 14 -3.77 -1.58 13.35
CA VAL A 14 -3.47 -0.64 12.25
C VAL A 14 -4.57 0.40 12.12
N VAL A 15 -5.83 -0.01 12.08
CA VAL A 15 -6.99 0.90 12.00
C VAL A 15 -7.03 1.86 13.19
N LYS A 16 -6.74 1.36 14.40
CA LYS A 16 -6.65 2.19 15.61
C LYS A 16 -5.54 3.23 15.49
N ALA A 17 -4.36 2.86 14.99
CA ALA A 17 -3.27 3.80 14.77
C ALA A 17 -3.66 4.88 13.74
N TYR A 18 -4.29 4.48 12.64
CA TYR A 18 -4.84 5.35 11.61
C TYR A 18 -5.83 6.39 12.17
N ASN A 19 -6.81 5.93 12.95
CA ASN A 19 -7.81 6.80 13.56
C ASN A 19 -7.19 7.71 14.60
N ARG A 20 -6.26 7.21 15.41
CA ARG A 20 -5.58 8.00 16.42
C ARG A 20 -4.74 9.12 15.82
N THR A 21 -3.99 8.85 14.74
CA THR A 21 -3.24 9.89 14.03
C THR A 21 -4.18 10.95 13.46
N ARG A 22 -5.32 10.56 12.88
CA ARG A 22 -6.36 11.50 12.43
C ARG A 22 -6.83 12.37 13.60
N ASP A 23 -7.30 11.75 14.68
CA ASP A 23 -8.01 12.44 15.76
C ASP A 23 -7.11 13.29 16.65
N GLU A 24 -5.90 12.81 16.95
CA GLU A 24 -4.99 13.47 17.89
C GLU A 24 -3.97 14.39 17.22
N VAL A 25 -3.67 14.17 15.93
CA VAL A 25 -2.64 14.95 15.21
C VAL A 25 -3.26 15.83 14.14
N LEU A 26 -4.03 15.25 13.22
CA LEU A 26 -4.42 15.94 11.99
C LEU A 26 -5.66 16.83 12.15
N LEU A 27 -6.70 16.36 12.84
CA LEU A 27 -7.91 17.14 13.09
C LEU A 27 -7.66 18.38 13.98
N PRO A 28 -6.77 18.34 14.99
CA PRO A 28 -6.44 19.53 15.79
C PRO A 28 -5.59 20.57 15.04
N CYS A 29 -4.87 20.19 13.99
CA CYS A 29 -4.05 21.14 13.22
C CYS A 29 -4.92 22.16 12.49
N LYS A 30 -4.54 23.44 12.55
CA LYS A 30 -5.19 24.48 11.76
C LYS A 30 -4.69 24.42 10.31
N ASP A 31 -5.56 24.07 9.38
CA ASP A 31 -5.33 24.35 7.96
C ASP A 31 -5.30 25.88 7.74
N TRP A 32 -4.57 26.35 6.74
CA TRP A 32 -4.18 27.76 6.47
C TRP A 32 -5.35 28.69 6.08
N GLY A 33 -6.49 28.58 6.77
CA GLY A 33 -7.58 29.55 6.76
C GLY A 33 -8.88 29.10 6.08
N ARG A 34 -9.11 27.81 5.81
CA ARG A 34 -10.31 27.39 5.02
C ARG A 34 -11.22 26.33 5.64
N SER A 35 -10.83 25.61 6.70
CA SER A 35 -11.76 24.70 7.38
C SER A 35 -11.52 24.61 8.88
N SER A 36 -12.61 24.61 9.66
CA SER A 36 -12.61 24.32 11.10
C SER A 36 -12.48 22.83 11.42
N ARG A 37 -12.18 21.99 10.41
CA ARG A 37 -12.23 20.52 10.48
C ARG A 37 -10.86 19.84 10.40
N GLY A 38 -9.78 20.60 10.56
CA GLY A 38 -8.41 20.09 10.57
C GLY A 38 -7.83 19.75 9.20
N ILE A 39 -6.67 19.07 9.20
CA ILE A 39 -5.99 18.62 7.98
C ILE A 39 -6.57 17.27 7.55
N PRO A 40 -6.99 17.10 6.28
CA PRO A 40 -7.42 15.80 5.76
C PRO A 40 -6.34 14.73 5.92
N THR A 41 -6.73 13.52 6.35
CA THR A 41 -5.75 12.43 6.49
C THR A 41 -5.39 11.85 5.13
N ALA A 42 -4.15 12.10 4.70
CA ALA A 42 -3.58 11.65 3.43
C ALA A 42 -2.23 10.93 3.68
N PRO A 43 -2.22 9.60 3.86
CA PRO A 43 -1.03 8.86 4.27
C PRO A 43 -0.11 8.45 3.11
N GLN A 44 -0.49 8.66 1.85
CA GLN A 44 0.42 8.45 0.71
C GLN A 44 1.69 9.29 0.88
N ASN A 45 2.84 8.66 0.67
CA ASN A 45 4.15 9.25 0.94
C ASN A 45 5.10 9.19 -0.27
N ILE A 46 4.60 8.91 -1.48
CA ILE A 46 5.38 8.77 -2.72
C ILE A 46 6.58 7.83 -2.47
N ALA A 47 7.82 8.29 -2.62
CA ALA A 47 9.02 7.49 -2.37
C ALA A 47 9.61 7.68 -0.96
N ALA A 48 8.99 8.51 -0.11
CA ALA A 48 9.53 8.86 1.21
C ALA A 48 9.60 7.66 2.17
N TYR A 49 8.91 6.56 1.90
CA TYR A 49 9.06 5.30 2.66
C TYR A 49 10.49 4.73 2.59
N THR A 50 11.24 5.05 1.53
CA THR A 50 12.65 4.67 1.39
C THR A 50 13.55 5.57 2.25
N VAL A 51 13.32 6.88 2.21
CA VAL A 51 14.05 7.88 3.01
C VAL A 51 13.78 7.70 4.51
N ALA A 52 12.53 7.43 4.90
CA ALA A 52 12.19 7.15 6.30
C ALA A 52 12.88 5.88 6.83
N GLY A 53 13.12 4.89 5.95
CA GLY A 53 13.78 3.63 6.31
C GLY A 53 15.18 3.81 6.90
N VAL A 54 15.93 4.83 6.42
CA VAL A 54 17.28 5.14 6.91
C VAL A 54 17.28 6.01 8.17
N LEU A 55 16.20 6.74 8.44
CA LEU A 55 16.06 7.62 9.61
C LEU A 55 15.50 6.89 10.84
N LEU A 56 14.77 5.79 10.63
CA LEU A 56 14.13 5.04 11.70
C LEU A 56 15.01 3.86 12.14
N GLY A 57 15.24 3.74 13.45
CA GLY A 57 15.86 2.57 14.08
C GLY A 57 15.02 1.30 13.97
N ALA A 58 15.56 0.15 14.39
CA ALA A 58 14.83 -1.12 14.36
C ALA A 58 13.47 -1.03 15.08
N LEU A 59 12.44 -1.67 14.53
CA LEU A 59 11.07 -1.62 15.06
C LEU A 59 10.59 -2.99 15.57
N PRO A 60 9.65 -3.03 16.54
CA PRO A 60 9.12 -4.29 17.09
C PRO A 60 8.44 -5.21 16.08
N ASN A 61 8.07 -4.69 14.90
CA ASN A 61 7.51 -5.50 13.82
C ASN A 61 8.57 -6.34 13.07
N GLY A 62 9.84 -6.31 13.49
CA GLY A 62 10.96 -7.04 12.90
C GLY A 62 11.69 -6.29 11.79
N ARG A 63 11.29 -5.05 11.47
CA ARG A 63 12.01 -4.17 10.54
C ARG A 63 13.35 -3.77 11.16
N ARG A 64 14.45 -3.94 10.43
CA ARG A 64 15.80 -3.55 10.85
C ARG A 64 16.09 -2.09 10.46
N LEU A 65 17.11 -1.50 11.06
CA LEU A 65 17.64 -0.20 10.59
C LEU A 65 18.07 -0.32 9.12
N GLY A 66 17.62 0.62 8.28
CA GLY A 66 17.91 0.63 6.85
C GLY A 66 16.90 -0.13 5.97
N ASP A 67 16.08 -1.03 6.54
CA ASP A 67 14.96 -1.62 5.79
C ASP A 67 13.94 -0.53 5.44
N THR A 68 13.33 -0.57 4.26
CA THR A 68 12.33 0.41 3.85
C THR A 68 11.09 0.37 4.74
N CYS A 69 10.41 1.51 4.89
CA CYS A 69 9.08 1.54 5.50
C CYS A 69 8.01 1.01 4.54
N TYR A 70 6.79 0.85 5.04
CA TYR A 70 5.66 0.43 4.20
C TYR A 70 5.29 1.61 3.29
N ASP A 71 4.94 1.31 2.04
CA ASP A 71 4.63 2.28 1.01
C ASP A 71 3.13 2.58 0.93
N GLY A 72 2.77 3.60 0.15
CA GLY A 72 1.38 3.90 -0.22
C GLY A 72 0.45 4.30 0.93
N GLY A 73 0.98 4.34 2.16
CA GLY A 73 0.20 4.53 3.38
C GLY A 73 -0.40 3.20 3.88
N CYS A 74 -1.04 2.43 3.00
CA CYS A 74 -1.83 1.26 3.39
C CYS A 74 -1.30 -0.10 2.89
N SER A 75 -0.27 -0.13 2.04
CA SER A 75 0.31 -1.37 1.53
C SER A 75 0.88 -2.24 2.67
N PRO A 76 0.69 -3.58 2.63
CA PRO A 76 1.44 -4.50 3.47
C PRO A 76 2.95 -4.39 3.24
N GLY A 77 3.74 -4.62 4.28
CA GLY A 77 5.20 -4.66 4.15
C GLY A 77 5.63 -5.80 3.24
N ALA A 78 6.64 -5.56 2.40
CA ALA A 78 7.09 -6.49 1.39
C ALA A 78 7.34 -7.90 1.95
N GLY A 79 6.61 -8.88 1.43
CA GLY A 79 6.76 -10.29 1.81
C GLY A 79 6.13 -10.65 3.14
N LEU A 80 5.35 -9.77 3.77
CA LEU A 80 4.62 -10.06 5.01
C LEU A 80 3.17 -10.50 4.75
N ASP A 81 2.63 -10.17 3.59
CA ASP A 81 1.36 -10.63 3.03
C ASP A 81 1.51 -12.03 2.41
N LYS A 82 1.11 -13.06 3.16
CA LYS A 82 1.29 -14.48 2.79
C LYS A 82 -0.01 -15.19 2.43
N LYS A 83 -1.17 -14.58 2.67
CA LYS A 83 -2.48 -15.17 2.37
C LYS A 83 -3.08 -14.71 1.02
N GLY A 84 -2.27 -14.09 0.17
CA GLY A 84 -2.66 -13.69 -1.18
C GLY A 84 -3.43 -12.36 -1.25
N PRO A 85 -3.69 -11.88 -2.48
CA PRO A 85 -4.08 -10.49 -2.73
C PRO A 85 -5.51 -10.18 -2.24
N THR A 86 -6.41 -11.18 -2.17
CA THR A 86 -7.75 -11.01 -1.58
C THR A 86 -7.67 -10.75 -0.06
N ALA A 87 -6.75 -11.41 0.66
CA ALA A 87 -6.56 -11.15 2.09
C ALA A 87 -6.00 -9.74 2.33
N VAL A 88 -5.14 -9.27 1.42
CA VAL A 88 -4.66 -7.89 1.42
C VAL A 88 -5.82 -6.91 1.25
N LEU A 89 -6.68 -7.11 0.24
CA LEU A 89 -7.87 -6.28 0.05
C LEU A 89 -8.75 -6.26 1.30
N ARG A 90 -8.99 -7.41 1.94
CA ARG A 90 -9.80 -7.49 3.16
C ARG A 90 -9.19 -6.74 4.34
N SER A 91 -7.88 -6.84 4.57
CA SER A 91 -7.19 -6.04 5.59
C SER A 91 -7.29 -4.54 5.27
N VAL A 92 -6.91 -4.15 4.05
CA VAL A 92 -6.89 -2.73 3.63
C VAL A 92 -8.28 -2.11 3.64
N GLY A 93 -9.32 -2.87 3.28
CA GLY A 93 -10.72 -2.45 3.32
C GLY A 93 -11.27 -2.18 4.72
N LYS A 94 -10.58 -2.58 5.79
CA LYS A 94 -10.96 -2.23 7.17
C LYS A 94 -10.66 -0.76 7.51
N ILE A 95 -9.86 -0.07 6.70
CA ILE A 95 -9.66 1.38 6.81
C ILE A 95 -10.88 2.09 6.19
N ASP A 96 -11.39 3.13 6.84
CA ASP A 96 -12.47 3.95 6.26
C ASP A 96 -11.92 4.93 5.22
N HIS A 97 -11.80 4.42 3.99
CA HIS A 97 -11.34 5.13 2.79
C HIS A 97 -12.31 6.18 2.25
N VAL A 98 -13.55 6.22 2.75
CA VAL A 98 -14.61 7.06 2.17
C VAL A 98 -14.77 8.34 2.99
N THR A 99 -14.83 8.22 4.31
CA THR A 99 -15.16 9.36 5.18
C THR A 99 -13.99 9.87 6.00
N SER A 100 -13.04 9.00 6.35
CA SER A 100 -11.98 9.31 7.31
C SER A 100 -10.60 9.51 6.69
N HIS A 101 -10.22 8.63 5.76
CA HIS A 101 -8.88 8.59 5.19
C HIS A 101 -8.96 8.70 3.67
N ARG A 102 -8.25 9.67 3.10
CA ARG A 102 -8.17 9.88 1.65
C ARG A 102 -6.74 9.63 1.19
N ALA A 103 -6.53 9.48 -0.12
CA ALA A 103 -5.20 9.28 -0.69
C ALA A 103 -4.44 8.12 -0.02
N ASN A 104 -5.17 7.06 0.33
CA ASN A 104 -4.56 5.76 0.57
C ASN A 104 -4.22 5.15 -0.78
N LEU A 105 -2.99 4.68 -0.93
CA LEU A 105 -2.53 4.03 -2.13
C LEU A 105 -2.16 2.58 -1.78
N LEU A 106 -2.78 1.63 -2.46
CA LEU A 106 -2.42 0.23 -2.35
C LEU A 106 -1.56 -0.17 -3.55
N ASN A 107 -0.28 -0.47 -3.31
CA ASN A 107 0.56 -1.13 -4.31
C ASN A 107 0.33 -2.64 -4.28
N GLN A 108 0.18 -3.22 -5.46
CA GLN A 108 0.16 -4.66 -5.67
C GLN A 108 1.15 -5.02 -6.77
N ARG A 109 1.77 -6.18 -6.64
CA ARG A 109 2.56 -6.77 -7.73
C ARG A 109 1.93 -8.09 -8.10
N LEU A 110 1.47 -8.19 -9.33
CA LEU A 110 0.82 -9.39 -9.85
C LEU A 110 1.70 -10.02 -10.93
N SER A 111 1.64 -11.34 -11.04
CA SER A 111 2.34 -12.04 -12.10
C SER A 111 1.55 -11.90 -13.41
N PRO A 112 2.17 -11.42 -14.51
CA PRO A 112 1.48 -11.30 -15.80
C PRO A 112 0.89 -12.62 -16.29
N THR A 113 1.56 -13.75 -16.00
CA THR A 113 1.14 -15.08 -16.46
C THR A 113 -0.18 -15.53 -15.86
N GLN A 114 -0.54 -15.04 -14.67
CA GLN A 114 -1.80 -15.39 -14.00
C GLN A 114 -3.02 -14.69 -14.60
N LEU A 115 -2.80 -13.62 -15.38
CA LEU A 115 -3.86 -12.77 -15.93
C LEU A 115 -4.12 -13.01 -17.43
N VAL A 116 -3.47 -14.01 -18.03
CA VAL A 116 -3.63 -14.33 -19.46
C VAL A 116 -4.88 -15.18 -19.72
N GLY A 117 -5.59 -14.87 -20.81
CA GLY A 117 -6.75 -15.62 -21.29
C GLY A 117 -8.02 -15.40 -20.45
N ASP A 118 -9.10 -16.08 -20.83
CA ASP A 118 -10.44 -15.84 -20.25
C ASP A 118 -10.48 -16.03 -18.72
N LYS A 119 -9.80 -17.06 -18.22
CA LYS A 119 -9.70 -17.30 -16.76
C LYS A 119 -8.91 -16.20 -16.06
N GLY A 120 -7.86 -15.67 -16.68
CA GLY A 120 -7.08 -14.57 -16.16
C GLY A 120 -7.87 -13.26 -16.11
N PHE A 121 -8.67 -13.00 -17.16
CA PHE A 121 -9.60 -11.88 -17.20
C PHE A 121 -10.67 -11.98 -16.11
N GLU A 122 -11.28 -13.14 -15.92
CA GLU A 122 -12.25 -13.38 -14.83
C GLU A 122 -11.62 -13.15 -13.45
N LEU A 123 -10.39 -13.64 -13.23
CA LEU A 123 -9.66 -13.41 -11.98
C LEU A 123 -9.42 -11.91 -11.74
N TRP A 124 -8.97 -11.19 -12.77
CA TRP A 124 -8.75 -9.75 -12.72
C TRP A 124 -10.05 -8.99 -12.44
N HIS A 125 -11.11 -9.31 -13.17
CA HIS A 125 -12.43 -8.70 -13.02
C HIS A 125 -12.96 -8.88 -11.59
N ASN A 126 -12.87 -10.10 -11.05
CA ASN A 126 -13.28 -10.38 -9.69
C ASN A 126 -12.41 -9.63 -8.65
N TYR A 127 -11.11 -9.49 -8.89
CA TYR A 127 -10.22 -8.70 -8.04
C TYR A 127 -10.65 -7.23 -8.00
N ILE A 128 -10.83 -6.60 -9.17
CA ILE A 128 -11.23 -5.18 -9.27
C ILE A 128 -12.62 -4.96 -8.68
N LYS A 129 -13.57 -5.87 -8.94
CA LYS A 129 -14.90 -5.82 -8.31
C LYS A 129 -14.80 -5.90 -6.79
N THR A 130 -13.97 -6.80 -6.26
CA THR A 130 -13.77 -6.93 -4.80
C THR A 130 -13.15 -5.67 -4.19
N TRP A 131 -12.15 -5.09 -4.84
CA TRP A 131 -11.55 -3.82 -4.42
C TRP A 131 -12.60 -2.69 -4.34
N HIS A 132 -13.45 -2.58 -5.36
CA HIS A 132 -14.55 -1.61 -5.41
C HIS A 132 -15.58 -1.86 -4.30
N ASP A 133 -16.02 -3.10 -4.12
CA ASP A 133 -17.06 -3.47 -3.15
C ASP A 133 -16.58 -3.24 -1.70
N LEU A 134 -15.28 -3.39 -1.45
CA LEU A 134 -14.62 -3.05 -0.19
C LEU A 134 -14.36 -1.54 -0.03
N ARG A 135 -14.76 -0.72 -1.01
CA ARG A 135 -14.66 0.76 -1.00
C ARG A 135 -13.23 1.28 -0.79
N ILE A 136 -12.23 0.52 -1.23
CA ILE A 136 -10.82 0.93 -1.09
C ILE A 136 -10.55 2.10 -2.04
N ASN A 137 -9.84 3.13 -1.57
CA ASN A 137 -9.71 4.38 -2.30
C ASN A 137 -8.99 4.24 -3.65
N HIS A 138 -7.86 3.53 -3.66
CA HIS A 138 -7.00 3.41 -4.84
C HIS A 138 -6.12 2.17 -4.76
N VAL A 139 -5.97 1.48 -5.89
CA VAL A 139 -5.04 0.36 -6.08
C VAL A 139 -4.27 0.54 -7.39
N GLN A 140 -2.99 0.18 -7.38
CA GLN A 140 -2.13 0.24 -8.56
C GLN A 140 -1.22 -0.98 -8.62
N PHE A 141 -0.74 -1.30 -9.82
CA PHE A 141 -0.12 -2.59 -10.08
C PHE A 141 1.23 -2.45 -10.76
N ASN A 142 2.20 -3.24 -10.31
CA ASN A 142 3.32 -3.67 -11.14
C ASN A 142 3.01 -5.05 -11.73
N MET A 143 3.33 -5.21 -13.01
CA MET A 143 3.20 -6.47 -13.75
C MET A 143 4.51 -6.77 -14.46
N VAL A 144 5.57 -6.97 -13.67
CA VAL A 144 6.93 -7.25 -14.13
C VAL A 144 7.54 -8.32 -13.25
N ASP A 145 8.25 -9.28 -13.84
CA ASP A 145 8.92 -10.38 -13.13
C ASP A 145 10.26 -9.93 -12.50
N ASN A 146 10.81 -10.77 -11.62
CA ASN A 146 12.02 -10.42 -10.88
C ASN A 146 13.25 -10.42 -11.78
N GLU A 147 13.30 -11.38 -12.69
CA GLU A 147 14.38 -11.60 -13.63
C GLU A 147 14.59 -10.36 -14.51
N THR A 148 13.51 -9.78 -15.04
CA THR A 148 13.50 -8.52 -15.79
C THR A 148 14.03 -7.37 -14.96
N LEU A 149 13.55 -7.20 -13.71
CA LEU A 149 14.03 -6.11 -12.84
C LEU A 149 15.53 -6.25 -12.50
N TYR A 150 15.98 -7.46 -12.21
CA TYR A 150 17.40 -7.72 -11.92
C TYR A 150 18.29 -7.56 -13.15
N ALA A 151 17.81 -7.94 -14.33
CA ALA A 151 18.54 -7.72 -15.58
C ALA A 151 18.66 -6.23 -15.90
N ALA A 152 17.59 -5.46 -15.70
CA ALA A 152 17.60 -4.00 -15.87
C ALA A 152 18.55 -3.28 -14.91
N GLN A 153 18.76 -3.81 -13.70
CA GLN A 153 19.78 -3.28 -12.79
C GLN A 153 21.22 -3.53 -13.27
N LYS A 154 21.46 -4.61 -14.04
CA LYS A 154 22.79 -5.00 -14.52
C LYS A 154 23.16 -4.34 -15.84
N GLU A 155 22.20 -4.23 -16.76
CA GLU A 155 22.40 -3.73 -18.12
C GLU A 155 21.34 -2.65 -18.45
N PRO A 156 21.29 -1.53 -17.71
CA PRO A 156 20.22 -0.55 -17.79
C PRO A 156 20.02 0.03 -19.20
N GLU A 157 21.08 0.10 -20.01
CA GLU A 157 21.03 0.55 -21.40
C GLU A 157 20.15 -0.32 -22.30
N LYS A 158 19.93 -1.59 -21.94
CA LYS A 158 19.01 -2.50 -22.66
C LYS A 158 17.55 -2.35 -22.24
N TYR A 159 17.27 -1.60 -21.18
CA TYR A 159 15.95 -1.47 -20.56
C TYR A 159 15.53 0.01 -20.43
N SER A 160 15.95 0.86 -21.38
CA SER A 160 15.68 2.30 -21.36
C SER A 160 14.19 2.66 -21.36
N GLU A 161 13.33 1.77 -21.87
CA GLU A 161 11.87 1.92 -21.92
C GLU A 161 11.14 1.14 -20.80
N LEU A 162 11.87 0.52 -19.87
CA LEU A 162 11.26 -0.19 -18.75
C LEU A 162 10.59 0.80 -17.80
N ILE A 163 9.27 0.69 -17.69
CA ILE A 163 8.47 1.49 -16.76
C ILE A 163 8.10 0.63 -15.56
N VAL A 164 8.29 1.20 -14.37
CA VAL A 164 7.87 0.59 -13.10
C VAL A 164 6.96 1.53 -12.33
N ARG A 165 5.96 0.96 -11.67
CA ARG A 165 5.08 1.71 -10.77
C ARG A 165 5.78 1.86 -9.42
N VAL A 166 5.97 3.10 -8.95
CA VAL A 166 6.60 3.35 -7.64
C VAL A 166 5.53 3.50 -6.55
N ALA A 167 4.87 4.65 -6.45
CA ALA A 167 3.90 4.95 -5.38
C ALA A 167 3.07 6.22 -5.68
N GLY A 168 2.33 6.24 -6.80
CA GLY A 168 1.47 7.35 -7.21
C GLY A 168 1.48 7.52 -8.72
#